data_AF-A0A2E1U6Z6-F1
#
_entry.id   AF-A0A2E1U6Z6-F1
#
_cell.length_a   1.000
_cell.length_b   1.000
_cell.length_c   1.000
_cell.angle_alpha   90.00
_cell.angle_beta   90.00
_cell.angle_gamma   90.00
#
_symmetry.space_group_name_H-M   'P 1'
#
loop_
_entity.id
_entity.type
_entity.pdbx_description
1 polymer ?
#
loop_
_entity_poly.entity_id
_entity_poly.type
_entity_poly.pdbx_seq_one_letter_code
_entity_poly.pdbx_strand_id
1 'polypeptide(L)'
;MRPSTLVSSVALAVASVSHADIFQYEDCDGDGSLLLTELDAEAFVDLSGLYLGCADLPNANLEFSNLSEANLSGADLSGADLTGADLRNADLTNANLSGADLTGVQSGGIVGTPNVLPTDW
;
A
#
# COMPACT_ATOMS: atom_id res chain seq x y z
N MET A 1 30.87 -5.61 2.97
CA MET A 1 29.88 -6.26 3.86
C MET A 1 29.37 -5.21 4.82
N ARG A 2 28.15 -4.70 4.59
CA ARG A 2 27.49 -3.77 5.50
C ARG A 2 26.61 -4.62 6.45
N PRO A 3 26.60 -4.35 7.77
CA PRO A 3 26.09 -5.29 8.76
C PRO A 3 24.55 -5.30 8.84
N SER A 4 23.94 -6.42 8.44
CA SER A 4 23.11 -7.37 9.21
C SER A 4 22.24 -6.94 10.41
N THR A 5 21.93 -5.67 10.68
CA THR A 5 21.07 -5.30 11.83
C THR A 5 19.96 -4.30 11.51
N LEU A 6 19.79 -3.88 10.25
CA LEU A 6 18.67 -3.01 9.83
C LEU A 6 17.42 -3.79 9.39
N VAL A 7 17.54 -5.09 9.13
CA VAL A 7 16.42 -5.94 8.65
C VAL A 7 15.33 -6.16 9.72
N SER A 8 15.57 -5.78 10.98
CA SER A 8 14.60 -5.96 12.08
C SER A 8 13.90 -4.66 12.52
N SER A 9 14.31 -3.50 11.99
CA SER A 9 13.86 -2.20 12.52
C SER A 9 12.79 -1.51 11.69
N VAL A 10 12.56 -1.93 10.44
CA VAL A 10 11.61 -1.29 9.53
C VAL A 10 10.20 -1.85 9.68
N ALA A 11 10.04 -3.17 9.86
CA ALA A 11 8.76 -3.80 10.21
C ALA A 11 8.17 -3.28 11.55
N LEU A 12 9.02 -2.76 12.44
CA LEU A 12 8.60 -2.23 13.73
C LEU A 12 7.97 -0.83 13.63
N ALA A 13 8.30 -0.06 12.59
CA ALA A 13 7.73 1.28 12.41
C ALA A 13 6.23 1.18 12.14
N VAL A 14 5.80 0.31 11.20
CA VAL A 14 4.39 0.19 10.79
C VAL A 14 3.50 -0.43 11.88
N ALA A 15 4.01 -1.42 12.61
CA ALA A 15 3.28 -2.04 13.74
C ALA A 15 3.07 -1.08 14.94
N SER A 16 3.81 0.04 14.99
CA SER A 16 3.72 1.03 16.07
C SER A 16 2.93 2.29 15.72
N VAL A 17 2.61 2.53 14.44
CA VAL A 17 1.74 3.64 14.03
C VAL A 17 0.29 3.22 14.25
N SER A 18 -0.07 3.05 15.53
CA SER A 18 -1.45 2.84 15.94
C SER A 18 -2.23 4.13 15.66
N HIS A 19 -3.04 4.16 14.61
CA HIS A 19 -4.32 4.90 14.49
C HIS A 19 -4.36 6.41 14.87
N ALA A 20 -3.25 7.09 15.17
CA ALA A 20 -3.28 8.40 15.82
C ALA A 20 -2.41 9.48 15.16
N ASP A 21 -1.43 9.13 14.32
CA ASP A 21 -0.49 10.11 13.76
C ASP A 21 -0.63 10.33 12.25
N ILE A 22 -1.61 9.71 11.58
CA ILE A 22 -1.90 10.00 10.17
C ILE A 22 -2.95 11.11 10.12
N PHE A 23 -2.47 12.35 10.19
CA PHE A 23 -3.29 13.54 10.01
C PHE A 23 -4.08 13.40 8.70
N GLN A 24 -5.38 13.62 8.81
CA GLN A 24 -6.30 13.77 7.69
C GLN A 24 -5.75 14.86 6.76
N TYR A 25 -5.11 14.48 5.67
CA TYR A 25 -4.73 15.42 4.63
C TYR A 25 -5.69 15.23 3.47
N GLU A 26 -6.59 16.20 3.33
CA GLU A 26 -7.44 16.34 2.17
C GLU A 26 -6.54 16.67 0.97
N ASP A 27 -6.58 15.81 -0.04
CA ASP A 27 -5.99 15.96 -1.38
C ASP A 27 -4.50 15.62 -1.55
N CYS A 28 -4.22 14.82 -2.60
CA CYS A 28 -2.89 14.43 -3.08
C CYS A 28 -2.02 15.59 -3.61
N ASP A 29 -2.33 16.83 -3.25
CA ASP A 29 -1.86 18.04 -3.93
C ASP A 29 -0.93 18.94 -3.08
N GLY A 30 -0.27 18.39 -2.05
CA GLY A 30 0.89 19.09 -1.47
C GLY A 30 1.32 18.62 -0.08
N ASP A 31 2.44 17.90 -0.05
CA ASP A 31 3.32 17.58 1.09
C ASP A 31 2.90 16.54 2.14
N GLY A 32 1.66 16.07 2.13
CA GLY A 32 1.17 15.00 3.03
C GLY A 32 1.55 13.56 2.65
N SER A 33 2.60 13.37 1.83
CA SER A 33 3.12 12.03 1.56
C SER A 33 3.65 11.46 2.87
N LEU A 34 3.04 10.38 3.38
CA LEU A 34 3.79 9.52 4.29
C LEU A 34 5.06 9.17 3.50
N LEU A 35 6.22 9.62 3.99
CA LEU A 35 7.53 9.15 3.53
C LEU A 35 7.65 7.67 3.92
N LEU A 36 6.84 6.82 3.27
CA LEU A 36 6.98 5.38 3.16
C LEU A 36 8.10 5.06 2.16
N THR A 37 9.00 6.01 1.87
CA THR A 37 10.18 5.85 1.00
C THR A 37 11.12 4.73 1.45
N GLU A 38 10.84 4.09 2.60
CA GLU A 38 11.53 2.90 3.10
C GLU A 38 10.54 1.81 3.55
N LEU A 39 9.30 1.79 3.08
CA LEU A 39 8.49 0.57 3.14
C LEU A 39 9.10 -0.39 2.10
N ASP A 40 10.22 -1.02 2.45
CA ASP A 40 10.59 -2.32 1.91
C ASP A 40 9.46 -3.25 2.35
N ALA A 41 8.30 -3.18 1.68
CA ALA A 41 7.13 -3.96 2.01
C ALA A 41 7.60 -5.41 1.97
N GLU A 42 7.67 -6.02 3.14
CA GLU A 42 7.84 -7.46 3.24
C GLU A 42 6.45 -8.06 3.04
N ALA A 43 6.39 -9.25 2.44
CA ALA A 43 5.14 -9.99 2.37
C ALA A 43 4.51 -10.14 3.77
N PHE A 44 3.19 -10.31 3.85
CA PHE A 44 2.43 -10.62 5.07
C PHE A 44 2.29 -9.48 6.10
N VAL A 45 2.28 -8.21 5.69
CA VAL A 45 2.13 -7.05 6.60
C VAL A 45 0.67 -6.65 6.77
N ASP A 46 0.29 -6.22 7.98
CA ASP A 46 -1.03 -5.65 8.26
C ASP A 46 -1.00 -4.12 8.08
N LEU A 47 -1.71 -3.65 7.06
CA LEU A 47 -1.88 -2.26 6.67
C LEU A 47 -3.37 -1.86 6.67
N SER A 48 -4.21 -2.66 7.32
CA SER A 48 -5.65 -2.45 7.29
C SER A 48 -6.07 -1.14 7.94
N GLY A 49 -7.02 -0.44 7.29
CA GLY A 49 -7.54 0.85 7.74
C GLY A 49 -6.55 2.01 7.68
N LEU A 50 -5.31 1.79 7.24
CA LEU A 50 -4.31 2.85 7.16
C LEU A 50 -4.62 3.81 6.00
N TYR A 51 -4.27 5.07 6.20
CA TYR A 51 -4.31 6.06 5.14
C TYR A 51 -2.96 6.03 4.39
N LEU A 52 -2.98 5.42 3.21
CA LEU A 52 -1.86 5.24 2.28
C LEU A 52 -2.10 6.04 0.98
N GLY A 53 -2.88 7.13 1.06
CA GLY A 53 -3.16 7.99 -0.07
C GLY A 53 -1.86 8.54 -0.64
N CYS A 54 -1.72 8.50 -1.97
CA CYS A 54 -0.56 8.99 -2.71
C CYS A 54 0.77 8.34 -2.28
N ALA A 55 0.73 7.14 -1.68
CA ALA A 55 1.92 6.40 -1.28
C ALA A 55 2.76 5.99 -2.50
N ASP A 56 4.08 6.08 -2.36
CA ASP A 56 5.06 5.63 -3.36
C ASP A 56 5.46 4.18 -3.05
N LEU A 57 4.79 3.21 -3.69
CA LEU A 57 4.96 1.76 -3.49
C LEU A 57 5.29 1.00 -4.80
N PRO A 58 6.11 1.53 -5.73
CA PRO A 58 6.40 0.84 -6.98
C PRO A 58 7.24 -0.40 -6.71
N ASN A 59 6.83 -1.53 -7.28
CA ASN A 59 7.46 -2.85 -7.09
C ASN A 59 7.48 -3.33 -5.63
N ALA A 60 6.61 -2.79 -4.77
CA ALA A 60 6.49 -3.24 -3.39
C ALA A 60 6.08 -4.72 -3.33
N ASN A 61 6.65 -5.48 -2.40
CA ASN A 61 6.21 -6.83 -2.10
C ASN A 61 5.12 -6.79 -1.02
N LEU A 62 3.87 -6.89 -1.45
CA LEU A 62 2.68 -6.89 -0.60
C LEU A 62 1.96 -8.25 -0.67
N GLU A 63 2.69 -9.32 -0.98
CA GLU A 63 2.17 -10.68 -1.06
C GLU A 63 1.48 -11.05 0.26
N PHE A 64 0.22 -11.49 0.19
CA PHE A 64 -0.63 -11.84 1.34
C PHE A 64 -0.78 -10.75 2.41
N SER A 65 -0.46 -9.49 2.11
CA SER A 65 -0.64 -8.38 3.05
C SER A 65 -2.12 -8.03 3.22
N ASN A 66 -2.46 -7.55 4.41
CA ASN A 66 -3.81 -7.09 4.71
C ASN A 66 -3.91 -5.58 4.44
N LEU A 67 -4.58 -5.22 3.35
CA LEU A 67 -4.87 -3.84 2.95
C LEU A 67 -6.37 -3.53 3.07
N SER A 68 -7.12 -4.33 3.85
CA SER A 68 -8.57 -4.14 3.97
C SER A 68 -8.87 -2.77 4.58
N GLU A 69 -9.87 -2.06 4.07
CA GLU A 69 -10.27 -0.71 4.53
C GLU A 69 -9.18 0.36 4.38
N ALA A 70 -8.03 0.05 3.77
CA ALA A 70 -6.97 1.03 3.55
C ALA A 70 -7.40 2.09 2.52
N ASN A 71 -7.02 3.34 2.74
CA ASN A 71 -7.14 4.38 1.71
C ASN A 71 -5.87 4.36 0.86
N LEU A 72 -5.95 3.88 -0.38
CA LEU A 72 -4.87 3.84 -1.36
C LEU A 72 -5.11 4.86 -2.49
N SER A 73 -5.91 5.90 -2.22
CA SER A 73 -6.27 6.87 -3.25
C SER A 73 -5.03 7.59 -3.79
N GLY A 74 -4.83 7.57 -5.11
CA GLY A 74 -3.66 8.15 -5.76
C GLY A 74 -2.33 7.42 -5.53
N ALA A 75 -2.31 6.29 -4.81
CA ALA A 75 -1.09 5.55 -4.55
C ALA A 75 -0.46 5.01 -5.84
N ASP A 76 0.87 5.02 -5.92
CA ASP A 76 1.63 4.33 -6.96
C ASP A 76 1.96 2.91 -6.52
N LEU A 77 1.21 1.94 -7.04
CA LEU A 77 1.41 0.50 -6.83
C LEU A 77 1.94 -0.16 -8.12
N SER A 78 2.58 0.61 -9.00
CA SER A 78 3.07 0.07 -10.27
C SER A 78 4.08 -1.05 -10.07
N GLY A 79 3.86 -2.19 -10.72
CA GLY A 79 4.70 -3.37 -10.57
C GLY A 79 4.65 -4.06 -9.20
N ALA A 80 3.79 -3.63 -8.27
CA ALA A 80 3.70 -4.24 -6.95
C ALA A 80 3.21 -5.69 -7.03
N ASP A 81 3.78 -6.55 -6.18
CA ASP A 81 3.27 -7.91 -5.98
C ASP A 81 2.17 -7.86 -4.91
N LEU A 82 0.92 -7.99 -5.32
CA LEU A 82 -0.27 -8.03 -4.46
C LEU A 82 -0.85 -9.44 -4.42
N THR A 83 -0.07 -10.47 -4.78
CA THR A 83 -0.55 -11.85 -4.85
C THR A 83 -1.17 -12.27 -3.51
N GLY A 84 -2.43 -12.67 -3.54
CA GLY A 84 -3.16 -13.09 -2.33
C GLY A 84 -3.48 -11.98 -1.32
N ALA A 85 -3.19 -10.70 -1.62
CA ALA A 85 -3.47 -9.59 -0.72
C ALA A 85 -4.97 -9.39 -0.49
N ASP A 86 -5.33 -8.85 0.68
CA ASP A 86 -6.71 -8.51 1.02
C ASP A 86 -6.98 -7.03 0.79
N LEU A 87 -7.77 -6.70 -0.23
CA LEU A 87 -8.18 -5.33 -0.59
C LEU A 87 -9.65 -5.06 -0.27
N ARG A 88 -10.31 -5.86 0.57
CA ARG A 88 -11.73 -5.66 0.88
C ARG A 88 -11.96 -4.26 1.47
N ASN A 89 -12.95 -3.55 0.95
CA ASN A 89 -13.31 -2.19 1.34
C ASN A 89 -12.20 -1.12 1.17
N ALA A 90 -11.12 -1.42 0.45
CA ALA A 90 -10.08 -0.43 0.19
C ALA A 90 -10.57 0.67 -0.80
N ASP A 91 -10.04 1.88 -0.66
CA ASP A 91 -10.23 2.96 -1.63
C ASP A 91 -9.07 2.99 -2.62
N LEU A 92 -9.34 2.71 -3.90
CA LEU A 92 -8.36 2.70 -4.97
C LEU A 92 -8.54 3.89 -5.94
N THR A 93 -9.24 4.95 -5.52
CA THR A 93 -9.48 6.15 -6.34
C THR A 93 -8.17 6.70 -6.89
N ASN A 94 -8.01 6.77 -8.21
CA ASN A 94 -6.82 7.26 -8.90
C ASN A 94 -5.51 6.48 -8.64
N ALA A 95 -5.56 5.31 -8.00
CA ALA A 95 -4.36 4.49 -7.80
C ALA A 95 -3.77 4.02 -9.14
N ASN A 96 -2.44 3.88 -9.21
CA ASN A 96 -1.73 3.31 -10.35
C ASN A 96 -1.39 1.85 -10.07
N LEU A 97 -2.10 0.91 -10.69
CA LEU A 97 -1.85 -0.54 -10.60
C LEU A 97 -1.14 -1.08 -11.85
N SER A 98 -0.51 -0.23 -12.65
CA SER A 98 0.15 -0.68 -13.88
C SER A 98 1.20 -1.76 -13.61
N GLY A 99 1.03 -2.93 -14.22
CA GLY A 99 1.94 -4.06 -14.04
C GLY A 99 1.91 -4.73 -12.67
N ALA A 100 0.99 -4.37 -11.77
CA ALA A 100 0.85 -5.06 -10.49
C ALA A 100 0.34 -6.51 -10.67
N ASP A 101 0.84 -7.45 -9.88
CA ASP A 101 0.30 -8.81 -9.84
C ASP A 101 -0.82 -8.88 -8.81
N LEU A 102 -2.06 -8.98 -9.30
CA LEU A 102 -3.26 -9.07 -8.47
C LEU A 102 -3.75 -10.53 -8.33
N THR A 103 -2.95 -11.53 -8.69
CA THR A 103 -3.33 -12.94 -8.66
C THR A 103 -3.84 -13.35 -7.27
N GLY A 104 -5.08 -13.85 -7.21
CA GLY A 104 -5.66 -14.34 -5.95
C GLY A 104 -5.99 -13.25 -4.92
N VAL A 105 -5.96 -11.97 -5.30
CA VAL A 105 -6.42 -10.86 -4.46
C VAL A 105 -7.85 -11.10 -3.99
N GLN A 106 -8.08 -10.85 -2.71
CA GLN A 106 -9.42 -10.80 -2.14
C GLN A 106 -9.98 -9.39 -2.31
N SER A 107 -11.01 -9.24 -3.14
CA SER A 107 -11.70 -7.98 -3.35
C SER A 107 -13.18 -8.08 -3.00
N GLY A 108 -13.78 -6.93 -2.69
CA GLY A 108 -15.17 -6.80 -2.32
C GLY A 108 -15.40 -5.50 -1.56
N GLY A 109 -16.37 -4.70 -1.99
CA GLY A 109 -16.61 -3.38 -1.38
C GLY A 109 -15.53 -2.33 -1.68
N ILE A 110 -14.59 -2.62 -2.60
CA ILE A 110 -13.64 -1.61 -3.06
C ILE A 110 -14.39 -0.38 -3.59
N VAL A 111 -13.85 0.79 -3.30
CA VAL A 111 -14.39 2.07 -3.78
C VAL A 111 -13.36 2.76 -4.67
N GLY A 112 -13.85 3.75 -5.43
CA GLY A 112 -13.01 4.49 -6.36
C GLY A 112 -12.79 3.77 -7.69
N THR A 113 -12.02 4.41 -8.55
CA THR A 113 -11.57 3.84 -9.83
C THR A 113 -10.07 4.05 -9.94
N PRO A 114 -9.26 2.99 -10.05
CA PRO A 114 -7.84 3.12 -10.35
C PRO A 114 -7.64 3.91 -11.64
N ASN A 115 -6.60 4.74 -11.71
CA ASN A 115 -6.27 5.47 -12.92
C ASN A 115 -5.67 4.54 -13.99
N VAL A 116 -4.94 3.51 -13.55
CA VAL A 116 -4.36 2.49 -14.44
C VAL A 116 -4.52 1.12 -13.80
N LEU A 117 -4.93 0.13 -14.60
CA LEU A 117 -5.03 -1.29 -14.21
C LEU A 117 -3.82 -2.09 -14.72
N PRO A 118 -3.56 -3.30 -14.18
CA PRO A 118 -2.60 -4.21 -14.78
C PRO A 118 -2.96 -4.54 -16.23
N THR A 119 -1.96 -4.87 -17.04
CA THR A 119 -2.21 -5.40 -18.38
C THR A 119 -2.89 -6.76 -18.26
N ASP A 120 -3.97 -6.98 -19.01
CA ASP A 120 -4.73 -8.24 -19.10
C ASP A 120 -5.64 -8.58 -17.90
N TRP A 121 -6.13 -7.56 -17.17
CA TRP A 121 -7.08 -7.67 -16.06
C TRP A 121 -8.47 -7.10 -16.35
#